data_AF-A0A4Q9KWJ3-F1
#
_entry.id   AF-A0A4Q9KWJ3-F1
#
_cell.length_a   1.000
_cell.length_b   1.000
_cell.length_c   1.000
_cell.angle_alpha   90.00
_cell.angle_beta   90.00
_cell.angle_gamma   90.00
#
_symmetry.space_group_name_H-M   'P 1'
#
loop_
_entity.id
_entity.type
_entity.pdbx_description
1 polymer ?
#
loop_
_entity_poly.entity_id
_entity_poly.type
_entity_poly.pdbx_seq_one_letter_code
_entity_poly.pdbx_strand_id
1 'polypeptide(L)'
;MVGKFIVVEGIDKSGKTTVALKVKEYLQKYKKSIHCMSFPERTTEIGKILNKFLSKKIKLPNETVHLLFSANRWEFAKEISEKRKDQIILCDRYYLSGLSYSIVNGLDEEWCEFSDKGLPKPDLTIFIDIKPTQVVCRKGFGEEIYECSEYQKKVYEV
;
A
#
# COMPACT_ATOMS: atom_id res chain seq x y z
N MET A 1 -7.72 -14.61 21.19
CA MET A 1 -7.87 -14.84 19.75
C MET A 1 -6.53 -14.59 19.11
N VAL A 2 -6.07 -15.44 18.19
CA VAL A 2 -4.82 -15.16 17.47
C VAL A 2 -5.11 -14.06 16.44
N GLY A 3 -4.45 -12.91 16.56
CA GLY A 3 -4.56 -11.85 15.58
C GLY A 3 -4.02 -12.27 14.20
N LYS A 4 -4.28 -11.43 13.19
CA LYS A 4 -3.87 -11.69 11.79
C LYS A 4 -3.47 -10.41 11.11
N PHE A 5 -2.39 -10.43 10.34
CA PHE A 5 -1.99 -9.32 9.48
C PHE A 5 -2.39 -9.63 8.03
N ILE A 6 -3.39 -8.92 7.52
CA ILE A 6 -3.95 -9.12 6.19
C ILE A 6 -3.71 -7.87 5.35
N VAL A 7 -3.09 -8.03 4.19
CA VAL A 7 -2.83 -6.95 3.24
C VAL A 7 -3.77 -7.08 2.04
N VAL A 8 -4.30 -5.96 1.57
CA VAL A 8 -5.06 -5.85 0.33
C VAL A 8 -4.22 -5.05 -0.67
N GLU A 9 -3.83 -5.68 -1.77
CA GLU A 9 -3.04 -5.13 -2.86
C GLU A 9 -3.87 -4.96 -4.14
N GLY A 10 -3.31 -4.23 -5.09
CA GLY A 10 -3.91 -3.95 -6.40
C GLY A 10 -3.57 -2.57 -6.93
N ILE A 11 -3.80 -2.35 -8.22
CA ILE A 11 -3.53 -1.08 -8.90
C ILE A 11 -4.36 0.10 -8.34
N ASP A 12 -3.99 1.33 -8.71
CA ASP A 12 -4.75 2.52 -8.29
C ASP A 12 -6.21 2.45 -8.72
N LYS A 13 -7.07 2.98 -7.85
CA LYS A 13 -8.52 2.89 -7.96
C LYS A 13 -9.08 1.47 -8.09
N SER A 14 -8.36 0.40 -7.75
CA SER A 14 -8.90 -0.99 -7.81
C SER A 14 -10.04 -1.27 -6.81
N GLY A 15 -10.17 -0.45 -5.77
CA GLY A 15 -11.22 -0.57 -4.75
C GLY A 15 -10.75 -1.15 -3.41
N LYS A 16 -9.44 -1.21 -3.18
CA LYS A 16 -8.81 -1.71 -1.93
C LYS A 16 -9.45 -1.12 -0.69
N THR A 17 -9.52 0.21 -0.60
CA THR A 17 -10.11 0.92 0.53
C THR A 17 -11.57 0.53 0.76
N THR A 18 -12.36 0.41 -0.31
CA THR A 18 -13.78 -0.02 -0.22
C THR A 18 -13.89 -1.45 0.30
N VAL A 19 -13.04 -2.36 -0.17
CA VAL A 19 -13.00 -3.75 0.30
C VAL A 19 -12.59 -3.79 1.78
N ALA A 20 -11.52 -3.10 2.17
CA ALA A 20 -11.05 -3.05 3.55
C ALA A 20 -12.12 -2.54 4.52
N LEU A 21 -12.85 -1.47 4.13
CA LEU A 21 -13.96 -0.94 4.93
C LEU A 21 -15.13 -1.92 5.06
N LYS A 22 -15.55 -2.56 3.97
CA LYS A 22 -16.63 -3.57 4.02
C LYS A 22 -16.24 -4.79 4.86
N VAL A 23 -14.99 -5.24 4.77
CA VAL A 23 -14.48 -6.36 5.58
C VAL A 23 -14.46 -5.95 7.06
N LYS A 24 -14.01 -4.73 7.38
CA LYS A 24 -14.06 -4.19 8.74
C LYS A 24 -15.48 -4.20 9.30
N GLU A 25 -16.44 -3.62 8.57
CA GLU A 25 -17.85 -3.56 8.99
C GLU A 25 -18.45 -4.95 9.20
N TYR A 26 -18.15 -5.90 8.30
CA TYR A 26 -18.61 -7.28 8.42
C TYR A 26 -18.04 -7.95 9.68
N LEU A 27 -16.74 -7.86 9.90
CA LEU A 27 -16.06 -8.52 11.02
C LEU A 27 -16.38 -7.86 12.38
N GLN A 28 -16.72 -6.56 12.41
CA GLN A 28 -17.19 -5.88 13.61
C GLN A 28 -18.48 -6.49 14.17
N LYS A 29 -19.37 -7.02 13.31
CA LYS A 29 -20.59 -7.74 13.73
C LYS A 29 -20.28 -8.98 14.59
N TYR A 30 -19.07 -9.53 14.44
CA TYR A 30 -18.59 -10.69 15.19
C TYR A 30 -17.72 -10.31 16.40
N LYS A 31 -17.78 -9.04 16.85
CA LYS A 31 -17.01 -8.50 17.99
C LYS A 31 -15.51 -8.76 17.89
N LYS A 32 -14.97 -8.80 16.66
CA LYS A 32 -13.53 -8.93 16.40
C LYS A 32 -12.86 -7.56 16.63
N SER A 33 -11.69 -7.55 17.26
CA SER A 33 -10.83 -6.37 17.32
C SER A 33 -10.12 -6.20 15.97
N ILE A 34 -10.31 -5.04 15.33
CA ILE A 34 -9.82 -4.77 13.99
C ILE A 34 -9.10 -3.42 13.96
N HIS A 35 -7.89 -3.44 13.44
CA HIS A 35 -7.11 -2.24 13.15
C HIS A 35 -7.00 -2.09 11.64
N CYS A 36 -7.33 -0.90 11.13
CA CYS A 36 -7.19 -0.59 9.71
C CYS A 36 -6.04 0.39 9.53
N MET A 37 -5.20 0.14 8.54
CA MET A 37 -4.09 1.02 8.17
C MET A 37 -3.91 1.03 6.66
N SER A 38 -3.14 1.98 6.15
CA SER A 38 -2.81 2.07 4.73
C SER A 38 -1.42 2.65 4.55
N PHE A 39 -0.73 2.23 3.49
CA PHE A 39 0.54 2.82 3.08
C PHE A 39 0.41 3.57 1.74
N PRO A 40 0.99 4.79 1.63
CA PRO A 40 1.74 5.48 2.68
C PRO A 40 0.82 6.02 3.78
N GLU A 41 1.29 5.99 5.03
CA GLU A 41 0.63 6.66 6.14
C GLU A 41 0.99 8.14 6.09
N ARG A 42 0.07 8.94 5.54
CA ARG A 42 0.32 10.33 5.11
C ARG A 42 0.41 11.33 6.27
N THR A 43 0.15 10.91 7.50
CA THR A 43 0.15 11.80 8.67
C THR A 43 1.52 12.02 9.31
N THR A 44 2.49 11.11 9.11
CA THR A 44 3.87 11.26 9.62
C THR A 44 4.64 12.33 8.83
N GLU A 45 5.82 12.74 9.30
CA GLU A 45 6.66 13.69 8.55
C GLU A 45 7.11 13.11 7.19
N ILE A 46 7.48 11.83 7.15
CA ILE A 46 7.77 11.10 5.91
C ILE A 46 6.51 11.01 5.04
N GLY A 47 5.38 10.65 5.66
CA GLY A 47 4.07 10.58 5.01
C GLY A 47 3.66 11.90 4.33
N LYS A 48 3.91 13.04 4.97
CA LYS A 48 3.63 14.37 4.41
C LYS A 48 4.50 14.66 3.19
N ILE A 49 5.77 14.24 3.19
CA ILE A 49 6.66 14.38 2.03
C ILE A 49 6.16 13.52 0.88
N LEU A 50 5.85 12.24 1.14
CA LEU A 50 5.26 11.33 0.15
C LEU A 50 3.95 11.87 -0.41
N ASN A 51 3.09 12.44 0.43
CA ASN A 51 1.84 13.06 -0.02
C ASN A 51 2.07 14.26 -0.95
N LYS A 52 3.05 15.12 -0.65
CA LYS A 52 3.44 16.23 -1.55
C LYS A 52 3.95 15.70 -2.89
N PHE A 53 4.73 14.63 -2.88
CA PHE A 53 5.24 13.99 -4.09
C PHE A 53 4.10 13.38 -4.93
N LEU A 54 3.25 12.55 -4.33
CA LEU A 54 2.10 11.92 -5.00
C LEU A 54 1.11 12.95 -5.56
N SER A 55 0.94 14.07 -4.85
CA SER A 55 0.12 15.21 -5.28
C SER A 55 0.81 16.13 -6.31
N LYS A 56 1.96 15.73 -6.88
CA LYS A 56 2.72 16.49 -7.89
C LYS A 56 3.23 17.86 -7.40
N LYS A 57 3.27 18.12 -6.09
CA LYS A 57 3.70 19.41 -5.50
C LYS A 57 5.22 19.54 -5.38
N ILE A 58 5.92 18.42 -5.32
CA ILE A 58 7.38 18.35 -5.31
C ILE A 58 7.84 17.26 -6.28
N LYS A 59 9.08 17.37 -6.74
CA LYS A 59 9.77 16.32 -7.50
C LYS A 59 10.86 15.73 -6.63
N LEU A 60 11.02 14.42 -6.68
CA LEU A 60 12.05 13.68 -5.96
C LEU A 60 12.60 12.60 -6.91
N PRO A 61 13.90 12.24 -6.80
CA PRO A 61 14.45 11.08 -7.49
C PRO A 61 13.74 9.79 -7.11
N ASN A 62 13.70 8.82 -8.02
CA ASN A 62 12.98 7.56 -7.82
C ASN A 62 13.52 6.78 -6.61
N GLU A 63 14.83 6.76 -6.42
CA GLU A 63 15.53 6.12 -5.31
C GLU A 63 15.12 6.75 -3.97
N THR A 64 15.04 8.08 -3.93
CA THR A 64 14.58 8.83 -2.74
C THR A 64 13.14 8.49 -2.41
N VAL A 65 12.26 8.47 -3.42
CA VAL A 65 10.84 8.13 -3.25
C VAL A 65 10.68 6.69 -2.73
N HIS A 66 11.40 5.74 -3.32
CA HIS A 66 11.40 4.34 -2.90
C HIS A 66 11.79 4.19 -1.42
N LEU A 67 12.92 4.78 -1.03
CA LEU A 67 13.41 4.71 0.34
C LEU A 67 12.46 5.40 1.34
N LEU A 68 11.82 6.51 0.95
CA LEU A 68 10.82 7.16 1.80
C LEU A 68 9.58 6.27 1.99
N PHE A 69 9.11 5.57 0.94
CA PHE A 69 8.01 4.61 1.07
C PHE A 69 8.38 3.44 2.00
N SER A 70 9.60 2.92 1.89
CA SER A 70 10.08 1.86 2.79
C SER A 70 10.21 2.36 4.23
N ALA A 71 10.86 3.51 4.44
CA ALA A 71 10.99 4.13 5.75
C ALA A 71 9.61 4.38 6.41
N ASN A 72 8.62 4.82 5.63
CA ASN A 72 7.25 4.99 6.12
C ASN A 72 6.62 3.68 6.57
N ARG A 73 6.90 2.53 5.95
CA ARG A 73 6.48 1.21 6.46
C ARG A 73 7.20 0.84 7.76
N TRP A 74 8.49 1.13 7.83
CA TRP A 74 9.30 0.87 9.02
C TRP A 74 8.86 1.67 10.25
N GLU A 75 8.33 2.89 10.08
CA GLU A 75 7.73 3.68 11.17
C GLU A 75 6.65 2.89 11.94
N PHE A 76 5.97 1.95 11.29
CA PHE A 76 4.84 1.19 11.85
C PHE A 76 5.13 -0.30 12.06
N ALA A 77 6.34 -0.79 11.75
CA ALA A 77 6.68 -2.21 11.84
C ALA A 77 6.50 -2.80 13.27
N LYS A 78 6.84 -2.00 14.29
CA LYS A 78 6.62 -2.37 15.70
C LYS A 78 5.14 -2.43 16.05
N GLU A 79 4.37 -1.43 15.63
CA GLU A 79 2.92 -1.36 15.87
C GLU A 79 2.21 -2.57 15.25
N ILE A 80 2.54 -2.91 13.99
CA ILE A 80 2.00 -4.09 13.31
C ILE A 80 2.33 -5.37 14.11
N SER A 81 3.58 -5.52 14.54
CA SER A 81 4.03 -6.67 15.33
C SER A 81 3.34 -6.80 16.68
N GLU A 82 2.99 -5.68 17.31
CA GLU A 82 2.29 -5.66 18.60
C GLU A 82 0.81 -5.95 18.44
N LYS A 83 0.12 -5.22 17.54
CA LYS A 83 -1.33 -5.36 17.33
C LYS A 83 -1.71 -6.72 16.74
N ARG A 84 -0.86 -7.33 15.90
CA ARG A 84 -1.18 -8.64 15.31
C ARG A 84 -1.24 -9.78 16.32
N LYS A 85 -0.85 -9.56 17.58
CA LYS A 85 -0.93 -10.59 18.63
C LYS A 85 -2.38 -10.91 18.98
N ASP A 86 -3.24 -9.90 18.99
CA ASP A 86 -4.63 -10.01 19.46
C ASP A 86 -5.67 -9.34 18.54
N GLN A 87 -5.24 -8.62 17.49
CA GLN A 87 -6.11 -7.91 16.54
C GLN A 87 -5.96 -8.42 15.11
N ILE A 88 -7.02 -8.27 14.33
CA ILE A 88 -6.95 -8.38 12.86
C ILE A 88 -6.51 -7.03 12.31
N ILE A 89 -5.39 -6.98 11.63
CA ILE A 89 -4.91 -5.81 10.89
C ILE A 89 -5.35 -5.97 9.44
N LEU A 90 -6.10 -5.00 8.92
CA LEU A 90 -6.45 -4.86 7.51
C LEU A 90 -5.64 -3.69 6.94
N CYS A 91 -4.71 -3.98 6.04
CA CYS A 91 -3.77 -3.01 5.49
C CYS A 91 -4.01 -2.79 3.99
N ASP A 92 -4.31 -1.56 3.59
CA ASP A 92 -4.42 -1.16 2.18
C ASP A 92 -3.04 -0.73 1.66
N ARG A 93 -2.46 -1.58 0.80
CA ARG A 93 -1.06 -1.56 0.30
C ARG A 93 -0.01 -1.88 1.37
N TYR A 94 1.07 -2.54 0.95
CA TYR A 94 2.26 -2.79 1.77
C TYR A 94 3.54 -2.83 0.91
N TYR A 95 4.48 -3.73 1.19
CA TYR A 95 5.78 -3.76 0.48
C TYR A 95 5.65 -4.13 -1.00
N LEU A 96 4.65 -4.94 -1.41
CA LEU A 96 4.45 -5.31 -2.82
C LEU A 96 4.10 -4.09 -3.68
N SER A 97 3.23 -3.20 -3.19
CA SER A 97 3.03 -1.88 -3.83
C SER A 97 4.34 -1.08 -3.93
N GLY A 98 5.20 -1.13 -2.90
CA GLY A 98 6.51 -0.49 -2.93
C GLY A 98 7.41 -1.04 -4.04
N LEU A 99 7.48 -2.37 -4.16
CA LEU A 99 8.30 -3.07 -5.13
C LEU A 99 7.81 -2.83 -6.57
N SER A 100 6.54 -3.12 -6.88
CA SER A 100 6.01 -3.03 -8.25
C SER A 100 6.14 -1.63 -8.83
N TYR A 101 5.82 -0.58 -8.06
CA TYR A 101 5.95 0.80 -8.54
C TYR A 101 7.42 1.22 -8.71
N SER A 102 8.34 0.65 -7.95
CA SER A 102 9.77 1.00 -8.04
C SER A 102 10.44 0.35 -9.24
N ILE A 103 10.12 -0.92 -9.52
CA ILE A 103 10.58 -1.65 -10.71
C ILE A 103 10.11 -0.92 -11.99
N VAL A 104 8.84 -0.51 -12.04
CA VAL A 104 8.30 0.26 -13.19
C VAL A 104 9.02 1.60 -13.39
N ASN A 105 9.55 2.18 -12.31
CA ASN A 105 10.36 3.40 -12.34
C ASN A 105 11.84 3.15 -12.67
N GLY A 106 12.19 1.92 -13.08
CA GLY A 106 13.52 1.55 -13.55
C GLY A 106 14.52 1.26 -12.43
N LEU A 107 14.05 1.02 -11.20
CA LEU A 107 14.92 0.62 -10.10
C LEU A 107 15.14 -0.90 -10.12
N ASP A 108 16.32 -1.31 -9.66
CA ASP A 108 16.69 -2.71 -9.52
C ASP A 108 15.82 -3.42 -8.48
N GLU A 109 15.31 -4.60 -8.82
CA GLU A 109 14.37 -5.37 -8.00
C GLU A 109 15.02 -5.82 -6.69
N GLU A 110 16.23 -6.39 -6.74
CA GLU A 110 16.94 -6.90 -5.56
C GLU A 110 17.25 -5.75 -4.58
N TRP A 111 17.69 -4.61 -5.11
CA TRP A 111 17.90 -3.41 -4.32
C TRP A 111 16.61 -2.93 -3.64
N CYS A 112 15.49 -2.94 -4.37
CA CYS A 112 14.19 -2.53 -3.84
C CYS A 112 13.70 -3.46 -2.72
N GLU A 113 13.81 -4.77 -2.90
CA GLU A 113 13.42 -5.78 -1.90
C GLU A 113 14.21 -5.63 -0.60
N PHE A 114 15.50 -5.27 -0.70
CA PHE A 114 16.38 -5.16 0.47
C PHE A 114 15.88 -4.11 1.48
N SER A 115 15.29 -3.01 1.00
CA SER A 115 14.79 -1.93 1.86
C SER A 115 13.70 -2.38 2.83
N ASP A 116 12.87 -3.35 2.42
CA ASP A 116 11.74 -3.87 3.19
C ASP A 116 12.06 -5.19 3.91
N LYS A 117 13.27 -5.70 3.77
CA LYS A 117 13.70 -6.96 4.38
C LYS A 117 13.64 -6.89 5.90
N GLY A 118 12.78 -7.71 6.49
CA GLY A 118 12.56 -7.78 7.94
C GLY A 118 11.27 -7.11 8.41
N LEU A 119 10.52 -6.46 7.51
CA LEU A 119 9.17 -6.01 7.81
C LEU A 119 8.26 -7.20 8.24
N PRO A 120 7.28 -6.97 9.12
CA PRO A 120 6.32 -7.99 9.51
C PRO A 120 5.67 -8.66 8.30
N LYS A 121 5.84 -9.99 8.18
CA LYS A 121 5.23 -10.74 7.08
C LYS A 121 3.70 -10.82 7.25
N PRO A 122 2.91 -10.47 6.21
CA PRO A 122 1.47 -10.71 6.21
C PRO A 122 1.13 -12.19 6.36
N ASP A 123 0.06 -12.49 7.10
CA ASP A 123 -0.55 -13.82 7.17
C ASP A 123 -1.33 -14.15 5.88
N LEU A 124 -1.86 -13.12 5.21
CA LEU A 124 -2.61 -13.22 3.96
C LEU A 124 -2.43 -11.94 3.15
N THR A 125 -2.19 -12.09 1.85
CA THR A 125 -2.23 -10.99 0.88
C THR A 125 -3.35 -11.27 -0.12
N ILE A 126 -4.25 -10.31 -0.28
CA ILE A 126 -5.37 -10.37 -1.24
C ILE A 126 -5.08 -9.36 -2.34
N PHE A 127 -4.93 -9.83 -3.58
CA PHE A 127 -4.80 -8.95 -4.73
C PHE A 127 -6.16 -8.72 -5.39
N ILE A 128 -6.58 -7.46 -5.52
CA ILE A 128 -7.78 -7.10 -6.27
C ILE A 128 -7.43 -7.05 -7.75
N ASP A 129 -7.71 -8.17 -8.43
CA ASP A 129 -7.52 -8.31 -9.86
C ASP A 129 -8.59 -7.54 -10.65
N ILE A 130 -8.16 -6.40 -11.21
CA ILE A 130 -8.98 -5.59 -12.10
C ILE A 130 -8.10 -5.06 -13.23
N LYS A 131 -8.62 -5.12 -14.45
CA LYS A 131 -7.85 -4.67 -15.62
C LYS A 131 -7.63 -3.15 -15.55
N PRO A 132 -6.43 -2.65 -15.93
CA PRO A 132 -6.14 -1.22 -16.00
C PRO A 132 -7.19 -0.43 -16.80
N THR A 133 -7.73 -1.01 -17.87
CA THR A 133 -8.78 -0.39 -18.70
C THR A 133 -10.08 -0.12 -17.94
N GLN A 134 -10.36 -0.83 -16.85
CA GLN A 134 -11.56 -0.67 -16.04
C GLN A 134 -11.41 0.38 -14.94
N VAL A 135 -10.18 0.68 -14.49
CA VAL A 135 -9.96 1.67 -13.43
C VAL A 135 -9.94 3.11 -13.94
N VAL A 136 -9.63 3.33 -15.22
CA VAL A 136 -9.60 4.66 -15.85
C VAL A 136 -10.95 5.37 -15.78
N CYS A 137 -12.06 4.62 -15.81
CA CYS A 137 -13.41 5.17 -15.74
C CYS A 137 -13.86 5.49 -14.30
N ARG A 138 -13.04 5.24 -13.27
CA ARG A 138 -13.41 5.45 -11.87
C ARG A 138 -13.14 6.90 -11.45
N LYS A 139 -14.00 7.40 -10.55
CA LYS A 139 -13.95 8.79 -10.06
C LYS A 139 -12.55 9.13 -9.48
N GLY A 140 -12.04 10.30 -9.86
CA GLY A 140 -10.78 10.85 -9.36
C GLY A 140 -9.53 10.17 -9.91
N PHE A 141 -9.63 9.38 -10.98
CA PHE A 141 -8.46 8.85 -11.68
C PHE A 141 -7.70 9.98 -12.39
N GLY A 142 -6.39 10.06 -12.17
CA GLY A 142 -5.49 11.05 -12.76
C GLY A 142 -5.06 12.16 -11.80
N GLU A 143 -5.57 12.17 -10.57
CA GLU A 143 -5.26 13.20 -9.57
C GLU A 143 -3.81 13.04 -9.08
N GLU A 144 -3.38 11.80 -8.81
CA GLU A 144 -2.02 11.51 -8.34
C GLU A 144 -1.02 11.22 -9.47
N ILE A 145 0.28 11.28 -9.16
CA ILE A 145 1.39 11.16 -10.12
C ILE A 145 1.40 9.84 -10.90
N TYR A 146 0.93 8.75 -10.29
CA TYR A 146 0.96 7.42 -10.90
C TYR A 146 -0.35 7.01 -11.57
N GLU A 147 -1.41 7.81 -11.48
CA GLU A 147 -2.74 7.49 -12.02
C GLU A 147 -2.83 7.77 -13.53
N CYS A 148 -1.94 7.15 -14.30
CA CYS A 148 -1.94 7.15 -15.77
C CYS A 148 -2.18 5.73 -16.28
N SER A 149 -3.03 5.56 -17.31
CA SER A 149 -3.41 4.25 -17.85
C SER A 149 -2.21 3.38 -18.24
N GLU A 150 -1.27 3.95 -18.99
CA GLU A 150 -0.05 3.23 -19.42
C GLU A 150 0.82 2.84 -18.23
N TYR A 151 0.92 3.72 -17.23
CA TYR A 151 1.70 3.47 -16.02
C TYR A 151 1.08 2.33 -15.19
N GLN A 152 -0.23 2.37 -14.98
CA GLN A 152 -0.96 1.33 -14.24
C GLN A 152 -0.93 -0.02 -14.96
N LYS A 153 -0.86 -0.02 -16.30
CA LYS A 153 -0.65 -1.25 -17.06
C LYS A 153 0.70 -1.89 -16.75
N LYS A 154 1.79 -1.11 -16.74
CA LYS A 154 3.12 -1.61 -16.38
C LYS A 154 3.14 -2.14 -14.95
N VAL A 155 2.53 -1.42 -14.01
CA VAL A 155 2.45 -1.86 -12.60
C VAL A 155 1.66 -3.15 -12.43
N TYR A 156 0.60 -3.35 -13.22
CA TYR A 156 -0.22 -4.57 -13.16
C TYR A 156 0.51 -5.81 -13.69
N GLU A 157 1.48 -5.63 -14.59
CA GLU A 157 2.25 -6.72 -15.21
C GLU A 157 3.45 -7.17 -14.36
N VAL A 158 3.78 -6.44 -13.28
CA VAL A 158 4.81 -6.78 -12.28
C VAL A 158 4.17 -7.49 -11.09
#